data_AF-A0A4R5QD83-F1
#
_entry.id   AF-A0A4R5QD83-F1
#
_cell.length_a   1.000
_cell.length_b   1.000
_cell.length_c   1.000
_cell.angle_alpha   90.00
_cell.angle_beta   90.00
_cell.angle_gamma   90.00
#
_symmetry.space_group_name_H-M   'P 1'
#
loop_
_entity.id
_entity.type
_entity.pdbx_description
1 polymer ?
#
loop_
_entity_poly.entity_id
_entity_poly.type
_entity_poly.pdbx_seq_one_letter_code
_entity_poly.pdbx_strand_id
1 'polypeptide(L)'
;MTPELAATLRTPETATEIPAACSIIALHYAGDEGGIVCRLDVATATGNAVYTSITHLRFDPRLPLAREIAAYQKHRVKRLRRQPPGPG
;
A
#
# COMPACT_ATOMS: atom_id res chain seq x y z
N MET A 1 -1.68 -25.57 0.57
CA MET A 1 -2.33 -24.49 -0.19
C MET A 1 -3.62 -25.06 -0.73
N THR A 2 -4.77 -24.45 -0.42
CA THR A 2 -6.04 -25.03 -0.84
C THR A 2 -6.25 -24.78 -2.35
N PRO A 3 -6.95 -25.68 -3.07
CA PRO A 3 -7.21 -25.49 -4.50
C PRO A 3 -7.89 -24.14 -4.81
N GLU A 4 -8.69 -23.64 -3.88
CA GLU A 4 -9.41 -22.37 -3.97
C GLU A 4 -8.44 -21.19 -3.90
N LEU A 5 -7.43 -21.24 -3.02
CA LEU A 5 -6.40 -20.20 -2.94
C LEU A 5 -5.48 -20.20 -4.19
N ALA A 6 -5.18 -21.38 -4.72
CA ALA A 6 -4.38 -21.53 -5.95
C ALA A 6 -5.13 -21.03 -7.22
N ALA A 7 -6.47 -21.17 -7.25
CA ALA A 7 -7.30 -20.57 -8.30
C ALA A 7 -7.39 -19.04 -8.17
N THR A 8 -7.37 -18.51 -6.94
CA THR A 8 -7.47 -17.07 -6.67
C THR A 8 -6.19 -16.31 -7.04
N LEU A 9 -5.04 -16.98 -7.07
CA LEU A 9 -3.72 -16.37 -7.31
C LEU A 9 -3.24 -16.42 -8.77
N ARG A 10 -4.01 -17.04 -9.68
CA ARG A 10 -3.71 -16.96 -11.13
C ARG A 10 -4.16 -15.60 -11.67
N THR A 11 -3.39 -14.57 -11.36
CA THR A 11 -3.55 -13.25 -12.01
C THR A 11 -2.39 -13.09 -12.98
N PRO A 12 -2.63 -12.87 -14.29
CA PRO A 12 -1.57 -12.43 -15.18
C PRO A 12 -1.03 -11.11 -14.64
N GLU A 13 0.28 -11.11 -14.39
CA GLU A 13 1.08 -9.96 -13.98
C GLU A 13 0.86 -8.84 -15.00
N THR A 14 -0.11 -7.98 -14.71
CA THR A 14 -0.45 -6.90 -15.62
C THR A 14 0.57 -5.82 -15.35
N ALA A 15 1.48 -5.61 -16.31
CA ALA A 15 2.39 -4.48 -16.33
C ALA A 15 1.57 -3.20 -16.17
N THR A 16 1.44 -2.75 -14.93
CA THR A 16 0.69 -1.57 -14.57
C THR A 16 1.69 -0.43 -14.71
N GLU A 17 1.48 0.45 -15.68
CA GLU A 17 2.16 1.74 -15.68
C GLU A 17 1.65 2.53 -14.48
N ILE A 18 2.29 2.32 -13.32
CA ILE A 18 1.99 3.11 -12.13
C ILE A 18 2.52 4.51 -12.42
N PRO A 19 1.64 5.52 -12.53
CA PRO A 19 2.09 6.87 -12.81
C PRO A 19 2.97 7.36 -11.64
N ALA A 20 3.98 8.18 -11.95
CA ALA A 20 4.89 8.71 -10.93
C ALA A 20 4.18 9.55 -9.86
N ALA A 21 2.96 10.02 -10.13
CA ALA A 21 2.08 10.70 -9.19
C ALA A 21 0.66 10.13 -9.28
N CYS A 22 0.02 9.90 -8.13
CA CYS A 22 -1.36 9.43 -8.05
C CYS A 22 -2.07 10.05 -6.84
N SER A 23 -3.40 10.08 -6.91
CA SER A 23 -4.25 10.51 -5.79
C SER A 23 -4.62 9.31 -4.91
N ILE A 24 -4.83 9.56 -3.63
CA ILE A 24 -5.40 8.57 -2.70
C ILE A 24 -6.90 8.83 -2.61
N ILE A 25 -7.71 7.81 -2.92
CA ILE A 25 -9.17 7.91 -2.90
C ILE A 25 -9.82 7.22 -1.71
N ALA A 26 -9.10 6.34 -1.02
CA ALA A 26 -9.56 5.76 0.23
C ALA A 26 -8.39 5.37 1.14
N LEU A 27 -8.66 5.35 2.45
CA LEU A 27 -7.75 4.88 3.48
C LEU A 27 -8.42 3.77 4.26
N HIS A 28 -7.65 2.72 4.57
CA HIS A 28 -8.08 1.58 5.37
C HIS A 28 -7.07 1.37 6.49
N TYR A 29 -7.54 1.24 7.73
CA TYR A 29 -6.68 0.83 8.84
C TYR A 29 -6.72 -0.70 8.96
N ALA A 30 -5.63 -1.34 8.53
CA ALA A 30 -5.44 -2.79 8.55
C ALA A 30 -4.83 -3.27 9.88
N GLY A 31 -5.18 -2.60 10.99
CA GLY A 31 -4.69 -2.92 12.33
C GLY A 31 -3.24 -2.54 12.58
N ASP A 32 -2.70 -3.01 13.70
CA ASP A 32 -1.35 -2.65 14.13
C ASP A 32 -0.25 -3.31 13.33
N GLU A 33 -0.53 -4.46 12.72
CA GLU A 33 0.37 -5.16 11.81
C GLU A 33 0.36 -4.49 10.43
N GLY A 34 -0.82 -4.34 9.81
CA GLY A 34 -0.96 -3.81 8.45
C GLY A 34 -0.89 -2.28 8.33
N GLY A 35 -1.20 -1.55 9.40
CA GLY A 35 -1.15 -0.09 9.42
C GLY A 35 -2.16 0.59 8.51
N ILE A 36 -1.74 1.68 7.87
CA ILE A 36 -2.63 2.43 6.99
C ILE A 36 -2.37 1.96 5.57
N VAL A 37 -3.40 1.45 4.94
CA VAL A 37 -3.43 1.04 3.53
C VAL A 37 -4.19 2.09 2.73
N CYS A 38 -3.59 2.55 1.65
CA CYS A 38 -4.12 3.55 0.74
C CYS A 38 -4.65 2.85 -0.52
N ARG A 39 -5.86 3.20 -0.93
CA ARG A 39 -6.36 2.90 -2.28
C ARG A 39 -5.97 4.05 -3.21
N LEU A 40 -5.27 3.72 -4.29
CA LEU A 40 -4.80 4.70 -5.27
C LEU A 40 -5.80 4.85 -6.41
N ASP A 41 -5.94 6.08 -6.89
CA ASP A 41 -6.63 6.41 -8.12
C ASP A 41 -5.65 6.29 -9.28
N VAL A 42 -5.53 5.07 -9.80
CA VAL A 42 -4.69 4.76 -10.94
C VAL A 42 -5.55 4.07 -11.99
N ALA A 43 -5.48 4.57 -13.22
CA ALA A 43 -6.09 3.92 -14.37
C ALA A 43 -5.29 2.66 -14.67
N THR A 44 -5.74 1.51 -14.16
CA THR A 44 -5.15 0.21 -14.53
C THR A 44 -5.83 -0.28 -15.81
N ALA A 45 -5.06 -0.84 -16.74
CA ALA A 45 -5.59 -1.40 -17.98
C ALA A 45 -6.64 -2.51 -17.74
N THR A 46 -6.60 -3.14 -16.57
CA THR A 46 -7.50 -4.21 -16.14
C THR A 46 -8.63 -3.74 -15.22
N GLY A 47 -8.70 -2.45 -14.86
CA GLY A 47 -9.72 -1.92 -13.93
C GLY A 47 -9.55 -2.37 -12.47
N ASN A 48 -8.44 -3.03 -12.16
CA ASN A 48 -8.09 -3.48 -10.81
C ASN A 48 -7.77 -2.30 -9.89
N ALA A 49 -8.27 -2.36 -8.66
CA ALA A 49 -7.95 -1.40 -7.61
C ALA A 49 -6.54 -1.67 -7.05
N VAL A 50 -5.73 -0.61 -6.93
CA VAL A 50 -4.39 -0.71 -6.36
C VAL A 50 -4.41 -0.27 -4.91
N TYR A 51 -3.91 -1.14 -4.04
CA TYR A 51 -3.76 -0.90 -2.61
C TYR A 51 -2.28 -0.96 -2.23
N THR A 52 -1.83 -0.03 -1.38
CA THR A 52 -0.47 -0.06 -0.84
C THR A 52 -0.42 0.50 0.57
N SER A 53 0.54 0.05 1.38
CA SER A 53 0.80 0.71 2.66
C SER A 53 1.25 2.14 2.44
N ILE A 54 0.75 3.06 3.28
CA ILE A 54 1.16 4.47 3.27
C ILE A 54 2.68 4.63 3.39
N THR A 55 3.40 3.66 3.98
CA THR A 55 4.87 3.69 4.12
C THR A 55 5.62 3.59 2.79
N HIS A 56 4.98 3.15 1.70
CA HIS A 56 5.60 3.07 0.37
C HIS A 56 5.35 4.33 -0.47
N LEU A 57 4.52 5.25 0.01
CA LEU A 57 4.17 6.47 -0.71
C LEU A 57 5.10 7.63 -0.36
N ARG A 58 5.32 8.52 -1.32
CA ARG A 58 5.94 9.83 -1.09
C ARG A 58 4.88 10.90 -1.27
N PHE A 59 4.81 11.83 -0.32
CA PHE A 59 3.85 12.92 -0.32
C PHE A 59 4.56 14.22 -0.67
N ASP A 60 3.89 15.08 -1.43
CA ASP A 60 4.37 16.42 -1.68
C ASP A 60 4.51 17.17 -0.33
N PRO A 61 5.70 17.69 0.00
CA PRO A 61 5.94 18.37 1.27
C PRO A 61 5.10 19.65 1.45
N ARG A 62 4.49 20.17 0.39
CA ARG A 62 3.59 21.34 0.42
C ARG A 62 2.18 21.00 0.94
N LEU A 63 1.84 19.71 1.06
CA LEU A 63 0.54 19.30 1.59
C LEU A 63 0.43 19.62 3.08
N PRO A 64 -0.72 20.08 3.57
CA PRO A 64 -0.90 20.46 4.97
C PRO A 64 -0.52 19.37 5.99
N LEU A 65 -0.72 18.10 5.62
CA LEU A 65 -0.47 16.93 6.47
C LEU A 65 0.86 16.20 6.17
N ALA A 66 1.70 16.74 5.27
CA ALA A 66 2.90 16.04 4.83
C ALA A 66 3.85 15.71 6.00
N ARG A 67 3.91 16.60 7.00
CA ARG A 67 4.76 16.43 8.17
C ARG A 67 4.24 15.33 9.10
N GLU A 68 2.94 15.30 9.40
CA GLU A 68 2.34 14.24 10.21
C GLU A 68 2.46 12.88 9.51
N ILE A 69 2.22 12.84 8.20
CA ILE A 69 2.36 11.62 7.41
C ILE A 69 3.80 11.12 7.45
N ALA A 70 4.80 11.99 7.24
CA ALA A 70 6.20 11.62 7.32
C ALA A 70 6.60 11.09 8.71
N ALA A 71 6.09 11.71 9.77
CA ALA A 71 6.31 11.26 11.15
C ALA A 71 5.71 9.86 11.39
N TYR A 72 4.48 9.63 10.92
CA TYR A 72 3.83 8.32 10.95
C TYR A 72 4.64 7.27 10.20
N GLN A 73 5.04 7.55 8.94
CA GLN A 73 5.81 6.64 8.12
C GLN A 73 7.13 6.25 8.79
N LYS A 74 7.87 7.23 9.32
CA LYS A 74 9.12 6.99 10.05
C LYS A 74 8.93 6.09 11.26
N HIS A 75 7.88 6.35 12.06
CA HIS A 75 7.56 5.53 13.22
C HIS A 75 7.20 4.09 12.81
N ARG A 76 6.39 3.91 11.76
CA ARG A 76 6.00 2.59 11.27
C ARG A 76 7.16 1.81 10.70
N VAL A 77 7.99 2.40 9.86
CA VAL A 77 9.18 1.73 9.29
C VAL A 77 10.12 1.25 10.42
N LYS A 78 10.30 2.06 11.48
CA LYS A 78 11.08 1.64 12.65
C LYS A 78 10.46 0.43 13.37
N ARG A 79 9.13 0.36 13.46
CA ARG A 79 8.41 -0.80 14.03
C ARG A 79 8.51 -2.04 13.14
N LEU A 80 8.31 -1.90 11.84
CA LEU A 80 8.39 -3.00 10.86
C LEU A 80 9.77 -3.66 10.89
N ARG A 81 10.85 -2.87 10.97
CA ARG A 81 12.23 -3.40 11.09
C ARG A 81 12.49 -4.20 12.38
N ARG A 82 11.64 -4.03 13.40
CA ARG A 82 11.74 -4.75 14.68
C ARG A 82 10.82 -5.95 14.76
N GLN A 83 9.89 -6.09 13.83
CA GLN A 83 9.04 -7.27 13.78
C GLN A 83 9.86 -8.45 13.26
N PRO A 84 9.72 -9.64 13.86
CA PRO A 84 10.22 -10.85 13.24
C PRO A 84 9.55 -11.02 11.86
N PRO A 85 10.22 -11.61 10.87
CA PRO A 85 9.57 -11.95 9.61
C PRO A 85 8.29 -12.73 9.91
N GLY A 86 7.17 -12.31 9.32
CA GLY A 86 5.88 -12.95 9.53
C GLY A 86 5.94 -14.44 9.16
N PRO A 87 5.02 -15.27 9.67
CA PRO A 87 4.94 -16.67 9.24
C PRO A 87 4.71 -16.68 7.71
N GLY A 88 5.70 -17.18 6.98
CA GLY A 88 5.63 -17.39 5.54
C GLY A 88 4.76 -18.58 5.17
#